data_AF-A0A9E0HJE0-F1
#
_entry.id   AF-A0A9E0HJE0-F1
#
_cell.length_a   1.000
_cell.length_b   1.000
_cell.length_c   1.000
_cell.angle_alpha   90.00
_cell.angle_beta   90.00
_cell.angle_gamma   90.00
#
_symmetry.space_group_name_H-M   'P 1'
#
loop_
_entity.id
_entity.type
_entity.pdbx_description
1 polymer ?
#
loop_
_entity_poly.entity_id
_entity_poly.type
_entity_poly.pdbx_seq_one_letter_code
_entity_poly.pdbx_strand_id
1 'polypeptide(L)'
;MSRAVALGLVLVATACRPRPTPAPTCPTAPVVASSPEALAALAGCRRVAGLTVRGAGPLSLAPLADLERVDGDLVIGPTLALDAVGLPALVEVGGRLAVVSSAAAAGLYAPRLTAVGALEVRDDLSLATVSLPALATVAGPVTLTRLPALELVDTSALVRVDGAVAIAVPEGALWLGRRPP
;
A
#
# COMPACT_ATOMS: atom_id res chain seq x y z
N MET A 1 -62.49 10.57 48.17
CA MET A 1 -61.17 9.96 47.92
C MET A 1 -61.23 9.28 46.56
N SER A 2 -61.00 10.01 45.46
CA SER A 2 -61.01 9.44 44.11
C SER A 2 -59.58 9.42 43.56
N ARG A 3 -59.07 8.23 43.29
CA ARG A 3 -57.73 7.98 42.73
C ARG A 3 -57.79 8.18 41.21
N ALA A 4 -57.00 9.13 40.70
CA ALA A 4 -56.76 9.29 39.27
C ALA A 4 -55.69 8.28 38.80
N VAL A 5 -55.98 7.57 37.72
CA VAL A 5 -55.05 6.67 37.03
C VAL A 5 -54.36 7.49 35.93
N ALA A 6 -53.05 7.67 36.04
CA ALA A 6 -52.23 8.32 35.02
C ALA A 6 -51.70 7.26 34.04
N LEU A 7 -52.20 7.25 32.81
CA LEU A 7 -51.60 6.48 31.71
C LEU A 7 -50.29 7.16 31.28
N GLY A 8 -49.16 6.50 31.55
CA GLY A 8 -47.86 6.91 31.07
C GLY A 8 -47.73 6.70 29.56
N LEU A 9 -47.50 7.79 28.83
CA LEU A 9 -47.21 7.80 27.40
C LEU A 9 -45.74 7.37 27.19
N VAL A 10 -45.51 6.18 26.64
CA VAL A 10 -44.16 5.73 26.26
C VAL A 10 -43.78 6.37 24.92
N LEU A 11 -42.97 7.42 24.97
CA LEU A 11 -42.30 7.99 23.80
C LEU A 11 -41.24 7.00 23.31
N VAL A 12 -41.54 6.28 22.23
CA VAL A 12 -40.55 5.48 21.50
C VAL A 12 -39.61 6.45 20.79
N ALA A 13 -38.44 6.69 21.39
CA ALA A 13 -37.36 7.43 20.75
C ALA A 13 -36.87 6.63 19.54
N THR A 14 -37.28 7.06 18.35
CA THR A 14 -36.74 6.58 17.07
C THR A 14 -35.27 6.97 17.01
N ALA A 15 -34.39 6.05 17.39
CA ALA A 15 -32.96 6.19 17.17
C ALA A 15 -32.74 6.44 15.67
N CYS A 16 -32.34 7.65 15.33
CA CYS A 16 -31.92 8.04 14.00
C CYS A 16 -30.68 7.20 13.68
N ARG A 17 -30.87 6.06 13.01
CA ARG A 17 -29.76 5.23 12.56
C ARG A 17 -28.96 6.10 11.58
N PRO A 18 -27.66 6.34 11.81
CA PRO A 18 -26.84 7.01 10.81
C PRO A 18 -26.99 6.22 9.51
N ARG A 19 -27.35 6.93 8.44
CA ARG A 19 -27.41 6.36 7.08
C ARG A 19 -26.08 5.64 6.86
N PRO A 20 -26.07 4.37 6.43
CA PRO A 20 -24.85 3.78 5.91
C PRO A 20 -24.38 4.70 4.80
N THR A 21 -23.23 5.36 4.99
CA THR A 21 -22.58 6.06 3.89
C THR A 21 -22.39 5.04 2.78
N PRO A 22 -22.81 5.32 1.54
CA PRO A 22 -22.53 4.42 0.44
C PRO A 22 -21.02 4.19 0.42
N ALA A 23 -20.60 2.92 0.46
CA ALA A 23 -19.20 2.57 0.42
C ALA A 23 -18.58 3.27 -0.81
N PRO A 24 -17.38 3.85 -0.69
CA PRO A 24 -16.70 4.43 -1.86
C PRO A 24 -16.64 3.35 -2.94
N THR A 25 -17.25 3.62 -4.09
CA THR A 25 -17.24 2.68 -5.21
C THR A 25 -15.85 2.70 -5.80
N CYS A 26 -15.09 1.66 -5.49
CA CYS A 26 -13.73 1.56 -5.97
C CYS A 26 -13.67 1.23 -7.45
N PRO A 27 -12.70 1.81 -8.17
CA PRO A 27 -12.56 1.58 -9.59
C PRO A 27 -12.27 0.10 -9.87
N THR A 28 -13.08 -0.47 -10.73
CA THR A 28 -12.96 -1.86 -11.22
C THR A 28 -12.03 -1.98 -12.42
N ALA A 29 -11.63 -0.85 -13.00
CA ALA A 29 -10.61 -0.76 -14.04
C ALA A 29 -9.27 -0.29 -13.46
N PRO A 30 -8.13 -0.61 -14.09
CA PRO A 30 -6.83 -0.07 -13.70
C PRO A 30 -6.81 1.46 -13.72
N VAL A 31 -6.27 2.07 -12.67
CA VAL A 31 -6.20 3.52 -12.51
C VAL A 31 -4.79 4.02 -12.70
N VAL A 32 -4.64 5.12 -13.43
CA VAL A 32 -3.38 5.87 -13.51
C VAL A 32 -3.56 7.17 -12.73
N ALA A 33 -2.93 7.24 -11.57
CA ALA A 33 -2.92 8.43 -10.72
C ALA A 33 -1.67 9.25 -11.01
N SER A 34 -1.85 10.43 -11.60
CA SER A 34 -0.76 11.36 -11.88
C SER A 34 -0.87 12.71 -11.20
N SER A 35 -1.84 12.85 -10.31
CA SER A 35 -2.05 14.06 -9.51
C SER A 35 -2.59 13.70 -8.12
N PRO A 36 -2.46 14.61 -7.15
CA PRO A 36 -3.03 14.41 -5.81
C PRO A 36 -4.55 14.19 -5.84
N GLU A 37 -5.27 14.84 -6.76
CA GLU A 37 -6.73 14.69 -6.89
C GLU A 37 -7.11 13.27 -7.34
N ALA A 38 -6.33 12.68 -8.26
CA ALA A 38 -6.54 11.31 -8.70
C ALA A 38 -6.30 10.29 -7.56
N LEU A 39 -5.32 10.55 -6.67
CA LEU A 39 -5.10 9.75 -5.47
C LEU A 39 -6.22 9.96 -4.45
N ALA A 40 -6.67 11.20 -4.25
CA ALA A 40 -7.78 11.52 -3.35
C ALA A 40 -9.09 10.83 -3.77
N ALA A 41 -9.32 10.63 -5.07
CA ALA A 41 -10.46 9.87 -5.57
C ALA A 41 -10.44 8.38 -5.16
N LEU A 42 -9.29 7.85 -4.76
CA LEU A 42 -9.11 6.49 -4.23
C LEU A 42 -9.22 6.43 -2.70
N ALA A 43 -9.51 7.56 -2.03
CA ALA A 43 -9.64 7.59 -0.59
C ALA A 43 -10.76 6.65 -0.10
N GLY A 44 -10.43 5.82 0.90
CA GLY A 44 -11.34 4.83 1.47
C GLY A 44 -11.51 3.58 0.62
N CYS A 45 -10.79 3.45 -0.50
CA CYS A 45 -10.81 2.24 -1.30
C CYS A 45 -9.94 1.13 -0.72
N ARG A 46 -10.58 -0.02 -0.46
CA ARG A 46 -9.90 -1.22 0.04
C ARG A 46 -9.36 -2.11 -1.06
N ARG A 47 -9.96 -2.09 -2.25
CA ARG A 47 -9.58 -2.95 -3.37
C ARG A 47 -9.62 -2.18 -4.68
N VAL A 48 -8.59 -2.34 -5.49
CA VAL A 48 -8.53 -1.78 -6.85
C VAL A 48 -8.04 -2.84 -7.83
N ALA A 49 -8.49 -2.77 -9.09
CA ALA A 49 -8.08 -3.73 -10.10
C ALA A 49 -6.59 -3.58 -10.50
N GLY A 50 -6.06 -2.36 -10.44
CA GLY A 50 -4.67 -2.05 -10.73
C GLY A 50 -4.42 -0.57 -10.50
N LEU A 51 -3.20 -0.20 -10.14
CA LEU A 51 -2.86 1.18 -9.82
C LEU A 51 -1.46 1.53 -10.35
N THR A 52 -1.37 2.59 -11.13
CA THR A 52 -0.10 3.20 -11.54
C THR A 52 -0.03 4.61 -10.99
N VAL A 53 0.94 4.90 -10.12
CA VAL A 53 1.20 6.24 -9.58
C VAL A 53 2.43 6.81 -10.26
N ARG A 54 2.32 7.95 -10.95
CA ARG A 54 3.44 8.58 -11.65
C ARG A 54 3.25 10.08 -11.75
N GLY A 55 4.30 10.88 -11.60
CA GLY A 55 4.12 12.34 -11.71
C GLY A 55 5.36 13.15 -11.39
N ALA A 56 5.41 14.36 -11.94
CA ALA A 56 6.52 15.29 -11.72
C ALA A 56 6.33 16.19 -10.48
N GLY A 57 5.11 16.29 -9.95
CA GLY A 57 4.79 17.10 -8.78
C GLY A 57 4.86 16.33 -7.46
N PRO A 58 4.66 17.03 -6.33
CA PRO A 58 4.53 16.39 -5.03
C PRO A 58 3.30 15.47 -5.02
N LEU A 59 3.51 14.22 -4.61
CA LEU A 59 2.46 13.22 -4.49
C LEU A 59 2.47 12.66 -3.07
N SER A 60 1.28 12.34 -2.55
CA SER A 60 1.12 11.68 -1.25
C SER A 60 0.23 10.46 -1.42
N LEU A 61 0.70 9.31 -0.94
CA LEU A 61 -0.07 8.06 -0.94
C LEU A 61 -1.00 7.95 0.28
N ALA A 62 -1.10 8.98 1.12
CA ALA A 62 -1.99 8.99 2.28
C ALA A 62 -3.46 8.59 1.97
N PRO A 63 -4.05 8.98 0.82
CA PRO A 63 -5.39 8.50 0.44
C PRO A 63 -5.51 6.98 0.29
N LEU A 64 -4.40 6.28 0.05
CA LEU A 64 -4.35 4.82 -0.10
C LEU A 64 -4.12 4.09 1.24
N ALA A 65 -4.21 4.78 2.38
CA ALA A 65 -3.95 4.19 3.69
C ALA A 65 -4.83 2.97 4.00
N ASP A 66 -6.05 2.92 3.43
CA ASP A 66 -7.00 1.82 3.59
C ASP A 66 -6.91 0.76 2.48
N LEU A 67 -6.01 0.90 1.51
CA LEU A 67 -5.88 -0.02 0.39
C LEU A 67 -5.34 -1.37 0.88
N GLU A 68 -6.18 -2.40 0.86
CA GLU A 68 -5.88 -3.76 1.33
C GLU A 68 -5.44 -4.68 0.18
N ARG A 69 -5.98 -4.50 -1.03
CA ARG A 69 -5.73 -5.41 -2.15
C ARG A 69 -5.62 -4.69 -3.49
N VAL A 70 -4.63 -5.09 -4.29
CA VAL A 70 -4.53 -4.75 -5.72
C VAL A 70 -4.62 -6.05 -6.51
N ASP A 71 -5.60 -6.20 -7.40
CA ASP A 71 -5.77 -7.48 -8.09
C ASP A 71 -4.77 -7.70 -9.23
N GLY A 72 -4.36 -6.63 -9.90
CA GLY A 72 -3.34 -6.61 -10.92
C GLY A 72 -2.06 -5.95 -10.43
N ASP A 73 -1.48 -5.10 -11.27
CA ASP A 73 -0.21 -4.43 -10.98
C ASP A 73 -0.40 -3.19 -10.10
N LEU A 74 0.54 -3.02 -9.17
CA LEU A 74 0.77 -1.79 -8.43
C LEU A 74 2.12 -1.22 -8.86
N VAL A 75 2.11 -0.19 -9.69
CA VAL A 75 3.32 0.45 -10.22
C VAL A 75 3.43 1.85 -9.64
N ILE A 76 4.58 2.17 -9.07
CA ILE A 76 4.91 3.49 -8.56
C ILE A 76 6.15 3.96 -9.30
N GLY A 77 6.02 5.12 -9.93
CA GLY A 77 7.08 5.76 -10.67
C GLY A 77 6.84 5.79 -12.19
N PRO A 78 7.50 6.73 -12.90
CA PRO A 78 8.47 7.68 -12.35
C PRO A 78 7.82 8.78 -11.49
N THR A 79 8.45 9.12 -10.36
CA THR A 79 8.02 10.20 -9.46
C THR A 79 9.19 11.07 -9.01
N LEU A 80 9.04 12.40 -9.07
CA LEU A 80 10.12 13.33 -8.66
C LEU A 80 10.08 13.73 -7.19
N ALA A 81 8.90 13.82 -6.58
CA ALA A 81 8.71 14.35 -5.23
C ALA A 81 7.74 13.47 -4.41
N LEU A 82 8.06 12.17 -4.34
CA LEU A 82 7.39 11.22 -3.47
C LEU A 82 8.41 10.71 -2.44
N ASP A 83 8.28 11.13 -1.19
CA ASP A 83 9.30 10.91 -0.16
C ASP A 83 9.35 9.46 0.35
N ALA A 84 8.21 8.77 0.34
CA ALA A 84 8.12 7.39 0.76
C ALA A 84 6.95 6.68 0.09
N VAL A 85 7.12 5.38 -0.14
CA VAL A 85 6.05 4.49 -0.56
C VAL A 85 5.50 3.77 0.67
N GLY A 86 4.49 4.35 1.32
CA GLY A 86 3.83 3.78 2.49
C GLY A 86 2.44 3.25 2.18
N LEU A 87 2.21 1.95 2.38
CA LEU A 87 0.93 1.27 2.16
C LEU A 87 0.59 0.39 3.38
N PRO A 88 0.16 0.99 4.50
CA PRO A 88 0.09 0.33 5.79
C PRO A 88 -0.97 -0.78 5.88
N ALA A 89 -2.06 -0.68 5.10
CA ALA A 89 -3.13 -1.68 5.07
C ALA A 89 -2.94 -2.76 4.00
N LEU A 90 -2.00 -2.60 3.06
CA LEU A 90 -1.87 -3.48 1.90
C LEU A 90 -1.49 -4.90 2.31
N VAL A 91 -2.32 -5.87 1.93
CA VAL A 91 -2.19 -7.28 2.26
C VAL A 91 -1.75 -8.11 1.05
N GLU A 92 -2.23 -7.79 -0.14
CA GLU A 92 -1.95 -8.58 -1.35
C GLU A 92 -1.90 -7.73 -2.61
N VAL A 93 -0.97 -8.08 -3.50
CA VAL A 93 -0.90 -7.59 -4.88
C VAL A 93 -0.89 -8.80 -5.81
N GLY A 94 -1.96 -9.02 -6.57
CA GLY A 94 -2.09 -10.19 -7.43
C GLY A 94 -1.12 -10.18 -8.60
N GLY A 95 -0.76 -8.99 -9.10
CA GLY A 95 0.25 -8.80 -10.13
C GLY A 95 1.60 -8.35 -9.57
N ARG A 96 2.25 -7.45 -10.29
CA ARG A 96 3.58 -6.94 -9.94
C ARG A 96 3.48 -5.70 -9.02
N LEU A 97 4.21 -5.72 -7.91
CA LEU A 97 4.55 -4.53 -7.14
C LEU A 97 5.86 -3.96 -7.69
N ALA A 98 5.78 -2.79 -8.33
CA ALA A 98 6.92 -2.14 -8.94
C ALA A 98 7.14 -0.74 -8.38
N VAL A 99 8.35 -0.44 -7.93
CA VAL A 99 8.82 0.93 -7.63
C VAL A 99 9.97 1.22 -8.58
N VAL A 100 9.79 2.22 -9.44
CA VAL A 100 10.68 2.46 -10.58
C VAL A 100 10.93 3.94 -10.79
N SER A 101 12.18 4.40 -10.69
CA SER A 101 12.53 5.81 -11.00
C SER A 101 11.79 6.83 -10.11
N SER A 102 11.68 6.51 -8.82
CA SER A 102 11.17 7.34 -7.74
C SER A 102 12.33 7.92 -6.93
N ALA A 103 13.08 8.84 -7.54
CA ALA A 103 14.39 9.30 -7.05
C ALA A 103 14.38 9.86 -5.62
N ALA A 104 13.27 10.44 -5.16
CA ALA A 104 13.12 11.01 -3.81
C ALA A 104 12.62 9.99 -2.76
N ALA A 105 12.16 8.81 -3.16
CA ALA A 105 11.58 7.84 -2.24
C ALA A 105 12.67 7.23 -1.36
N ALA A 106 12.61 7.49 -0.05
CA ALA A 106 13.56 6.96 0.93
C ALA A 106 13.30 5.49 1.28
N GLY A 107 12.08 4.99 1.05
CA GLY A 107 11.77 3.58 1.31
C GLY A 107 10.41 3.11 0.84
N LEU A 108 10.27 1.79 0.81
CA LEU A 108 9.06 1.04 0.52
C LEU A 108 8.59 0.31 1.79
N TYR A 109 7.39 0.62 2.27
CA TYR A 109 6.85 0.13 3.52
C TYR A 109 5.43 -0.43 3.31
N ALA A 110 5.30 -1.75 3.38
CA ALA A 110 4.00 -2.44 3.38
C ALA A 110 4.02 -3.55 4.44
N PRO A 111 3.86 -3.19 5.74
CA PRO A 111 4.09 -4.11 6.86
C PRO A 111 3.09 -5.27 6.93
N ARG A 112 1.95 -5.16 6.24
CA ARG A 112 0.89 -6.18 6.19
C ARG A 112 0.89 -7.00 4.90
N LEU A 113 1.79 -6.69 3.96
CA LEU A 113 1.82 -7.37 2.66
C LEU A 113 2.28 -8.81 2.88
N THR A 114 1.45 -9.77 2.50
CA THR A 114 1.69 -11.21 2.69
C THR A 114 2.01 -11.94 1.41
N ALA A 115 1.49 -11.46 0.28
CA ALA A 115 1.72 -12.06 -1.04
C ALA A 115 1.79 -11.00 -2.14
N VAL A 116 2.66 -11.26 -3.11
CA VAL A 116 2.82 -10.45 -4.32
C VAL A 116 3.05 -11.37 -5.53
N GLY A 117 2.52 -11.02 -6.69
CA GLY A 117 2.80 -11.73 -7.94
C GLY A 117 4.27 -11.62 -8.33
N ALA A 118 4.83 -10.41 -8.38
CA ALA A 118 6.27 -10.17 -8.59
C ALA A 118 6.72 -8.90 -7.86
N LEU A 119 7.98 -8.84 -7.44
CA LEU A 119 8.55 -7.66 -6.76
C LEU A 119 9.66 -7.05 -7.62
N GLU A 120 9.51 -5.78 -8.00
CA GLU A 120 10.49 -5.04 -8.80
C GLU A 120 10.78 -3.69 -8.14
N VAL A 121 12.04 -3.44 -7.76
CA VAL A 121 12.49 -2.14 -7.28
C VAL A 121 13.75 -1.78 -8.05
N ARG A 122 13.72 -0.66 -8.79
CA ARG A 122 14.87 -0.24 -9.60
C ARG A 122 14.91 1.26 -9.86
N ASP A 123 16.12 1.76 -10.11
CA ASP A 123 16.35 3.16 -10.46
C ASP A 123 15.95 4.17 -9.38
N ASP A 124 15.96 3.73 -8.12
CA ASP A 124 15.62 4.57 -6.98
C ASP A 124 16.90 4.96 -6.22
N LEU A 125 17.37 6.17 -6.50
CA LEU A 125 18.68 6.64 -6.01
C LEU A 125 18.73 6.86 -4.50
N SER A 126 17.60 7.25 -3.89
CA SER A 126 17.52 7.55 -2.45
C SER A 126 16.90 6.43 -1.61
N LEU A 127 16.47 5.33 -2.25
CA LEU A 127 15.74 4.27 -1.57
C LEU A 127 16.70 3.45 -0.71
N ALA A 128 16.61 3.67 0.60
CA ALA A 128 17.49 3.05 1.59
C ALA A 128 16.87 1.83 2.27
N THR A 129 15.55 1.69 2.24
CA THR A 129 14.84 0.63 2.95
C THR A 129 13.69 0.03 2.14
N VAL A 130 13.68 -1.29 2.04
CA VAL A 130 12.52 -2.09 1.65
C VAL A 130 12.07 -2.89 2.87
N SER A 131 10.89 -2.59 3.40
CA SER A 131 10.35 -3.22 4.61
C SER A 131 9.00 -3.89 4.34
N LEU A 132 9.07 -5.20 4.15
CA LEU A 132 7.95 -6.10 3.88
C LEU A 132 7.99 -7.31 4.87
N PRO A 133 7.97 -7.06 6.20
CA PRO A 133 8.23 -8.07 7.22
C PRO A 133 7.20 -9.21 7.26
N ALA A 134 5.99 -9.01 6.72
CA ALA A 134 4.94 -10.03 6.67
C ALA A 134 4.89 -10.78 5.32
N LEU A 135 5.75 -10.43 4.37
CA LEU A 135 5.72 -11.01 3.02
C LEU A 135 6.14 -12.46 3.09
N ALA A 136 5.21 -13.37 2.81
CA ALA A 136 5.43 -14.82 2.92
C ALA A 136 5.74 -15.46 1.57
N THR A 137 5.10 -14.98 0.50
CA THR A 137 5.22 -15.59 -0.84
C THR A 137 5.34 -14.56 -1.96
N VAL A 138 6.23 -14.84 -2.91
CA VAL A 138 6.29 -14.17 -4.22
C VAL A 138 6.07 -15.20 -5.31
N ALA A 139 5.03 -15.04 -6.14
CA ALA A 139 4.70 -16.03 -7.17
C ALA A 139 5.62 -15.97 -8.42
N GLY A 140 6.41 -14.91 -8.54
CA GLY A 140 7.22 -14.59 -9.71
C GLY A 140 8.60 -14.06 -9.32
N PRO A 141 9.27 -13.30 -10.20
CA PRO A 141 10.62 -12.84 -9.94
C PRO A 141 10.67 -11.75 -8.86
N VAL A 142 11.81 -11.70 -8.16
CA VAL A 142 12.20 -10.62 -7.27
C VAL A 142 13.41 -9.93 -7.87
N THR A 143 13.29 -8.65 -8.20
CA THR A 143 14.36 -7.85 -8.82
C THR A 143 14.58 -6.57 -8.03
N LEU A 144 15.76 -6.44 -7.40
CA LEU A 144 16.21 -5.25 -6.69
C LEU A 144 17.52 -4.79 -7.33
N THR A 145 17.50 -3.76 -8.18
CA THR A 145 18.68 -3.39 -8.99
C THR A 145 18.85 -1.89 -9.12
N ARG A 146 20.11 -1.39 -9.19
CA ARG A 146 20.39 0.05 -9.30
C ARG A 146 19.78 0.85 -8.15
N LEU A 147 20.03 0.38 -6.92
CA LEU A 147 19.59 1.00 -5.67
C LEU A 147 20.84 1.37 -4.84
N PRO A 148 21.55 2.45 -5.18
CA PRO A 148 22.86 2.78 -4.60
C PRO A 148 22.82 3.20 -3.11
N ALA A 149 21.64 3.53 -2.59
CA ALA A 149 21.45 3.86 -1.18
C ALA A 149 20.84 2.71 -0.36
N LEU A 150 20.53 1.56 -0.97
CA LEU A 150 19.81 0.48 -0.29
C LEU A 150 20.66 -0.18 0.79
N GLU A 151 20.20 -0.08 2.04
CA GLU A 151 20.88 -0.62 3.22
C GLU A 151 20.09 -1.78 3.86
N LEU A 152 18.76 -1.74 3.78
CA LEU A 152 17.90 -2.70 4.49
C LEU A 152 16.83 -3.29 3.57
N VAL A 153 16.75 -4.61 3.55
CA VAL A 153 15.63 -5.37 2.97
C VAL A 153 15.07 -6.29 4.06
N ASP A 154 14.01 -5.85 4.74
CA ASP A 154 13.26 -6.69 5.66
C ASP A 154 12.19 -7.47 4.90
N THR A 155 12.51 -8.73 4.61
CA THR A 155 11.57 -9.75 4.12
C THR A 155 11.62 -10.96 5.04
N SER A 156 11.67 -10.71 6.36
CA SER A 156 11.96 -11.75 7.35
C SER A 156 10.95 -12.91 7.42
N ALA A 157 9.72 -12.73 6.95
CA ALA A 157 8.72 -13.79 6.84
C ALA A 157 8.73 -14.52 5.50
N LEU A 158 9.62 -14.18 4.56
CA LEU A 158 9.60 -14.73 3.20
C LEU A 158 10.00 -16.20 3.20
N VAL A 159 9.06 -17.07 2.81
CA VAL A 159 9.25 -18.53 2.78
C VAL A 159 9.42 -19.05 1.36
N ARG A 160 8.78 -18.42 0.37
CA ARG A 160 8.77 -18.93 -1.01
C ARG A 160 8.84 -17.84 -2.06
N VAL A 161 9.70 -18.07 -3.07
CA VAL A 161 9.76 -17.30 -4.31
C VAL A 161 9.72 -18.29 -5.48
N ASP A 162 8.67 -18.23 -6.30
CA ASP A 162 8.46 -19.15 -7.43
C ASP A 162 9.10 -18.63 -8.74
N GLY A 163 10.05 -17.69 -8.64
CA GLY A 163 10.77 -17.09 -9.77
C GLY A 163 12.24 -16.77 -9.45
N ALA A 164 12.93 -16.15 -10.42
CA ALA A 164 14.32 -15.75 -10.24
C ALA A 164 14.46 -14.61 -9.21
N VAL A 165 15.50 -14.69 -8.37
CA VAL A 165 15.86 -13.63 -7.42
C VAL A 165 17.13 -12.96 -7.93
N ALA A 166 17.03 -11.68 -8.28
CA ALA A 166 18.13 -10.85 -8.73
C ALA A 166 18.25 -9.62 -7.83
N ILE A 167 19.29 -9.61 -6.99
CA ILE A 167 19.59 -8.49 -6.09
C ILE A 167 20.96 -7.96 -6.49
N ALA A 168 20.98 -6.79 -7.14
CA ALA A 168 22.19 -6.07 -7.53
C ALA A 168 22.22 -4.72 -6.79
N VAL A 169 22.75 -4.78 -5.57
CA VAL A 169 22.97 -3.63 -4.68
C VAL A 169 24.45 -3.24 -4.70
N PRO A 170 24.81 -1.99 -4.34
CA PRO A 170 26.20 -1.59 -4.19
C PRO A 170 26.95 -2.48 -3.19
N GLU A 171 28.26 -2.60 -3.35
CA GLU A 171 29.12 -3.26 -2.37
C GLU A 171 29.04 -2.52 -1.04
N GLY A 172 28.37 -3.13 -0.05
CA GLY A 172 28.07 -2.52 1.22
C GLY A 172 27.31 -3.48 2.14
N ALA A 173 27.02 -3.04 3.36
CA ALA A 173 26.28 -3.81 4.36
C ALA A 173 24.78 -3.83 4.02
N LEU A 174 24.39 -4.54 2.96
CA LEU A 174 23.00 -4.89 2.74
C LEU A 174 22.56 -5.83 3.86
N TRP A 175 21.61 -5.38 4.68
CA TRP A 175 21.00 -6.20 5.69
C TRP A 175 19.75 -6.90 5.17
N LEU A 176 19.70 -8.22 5.31
CA LEU A 176 18.54 -9.04 4.96
C LEU A 176 17.81 -9.47 6.25
N GLY A 177 16.54 -9.08 6.38
CA GLY A 177 15.68 -9.41 7.51
C GLY A 177 15.48 -8.26 8.50
N ARG A 178 15.13 -8.60 9.76
CA ARG A 178 14.86 -7.59 10.80
C ARG A 178 16.12 -6.77 11.09
N ARG A 179 15.99 -5.44 11.10
CA ARG A 179 17.08 -4.51 11.42
C ARG A 179 17.73 -4.92 12.76
N PRO A 180 19.08 -5.00 12.84
CA PRO A 180 19.75 -5.28 14.10
C PRO A 180 19.56 -4.09 15.07
N PRO A 181 19.59 -4.34 16.40
CA PRO A 181 19.45 -3.31 17.42
C PRO A 181 20.58 -2.27 17.38
#